data_AF-A0A7C4DEE1-F1
#
_entry.id   AF-A0A7C4DEE1-F1
#
_cell.length_a   1.000
_cell.length_b   1.000
_cell.length_c   1.000
_cell.angle_alpha   90.00
_cell.angle_beta   90.00
_cell.angle_gamma   90.00
#
_symmetry.space_group_name_H-M   'P 1'
#
loop_
_entity.id
_entity.type
_entity.pdbx_description
1 polymer ?
#
loop_
_entity_poly.entity_id
_entity_poly.type
_entity_poly.pdbx_seq_one_letter_code
_entity_poly.pdbx_strand_id
1 'polypeptide(L)'
;MAAVRVMWLYNPVFLFSSLLALLIAPGAIILLEQFTLRYLYGAEAWSLGWSWLGLVLFVAGLQGLTIATISLILKRMERRIIRIIEGRM
;
A
#
# COMPACT_ATOMS: atom_id res chain seq x y z
N MET A 1 -11.62 7.32 18.63
CA MET A 1 -12.85 7.40 17.80
C MET A 1 -12.93 8.68 16.94
N ALA A 2 -12.43 9.86 17.37
CA ALA A 2 -12.48 11.09 16.58
C ALA A 2 -11.56 11.09 15.33
N ALA A 3 -10.34 10.52 15.44
CA ALA A 3 -9.38 10.46 14.33
C ALA A 3 -9.90 9.70 13.10
N VAL A 4 -10.66 8.62 13.32
CA VAL A 4 -11.22 7.79 12.24
C VAL A 4 -12.32 8.53 11.47
N ARG A 5 -13.18 9.29 12.16
CA ARG A 5 -14.22 10.13 11.53
C ARG A 5 -13.62 11.28 10.73
N VAL A 6 -12.58 11.93 11.26
CA VAL A 6 -11.88 13.03 10.54
C VAL A 6 -11.09 12.49 9.34
N MET A 7 -10.55 11.27 9.40
CA MET A 7 -9.93 10.61 8.25
C MET A 7 -10.95 10.22 7.16
N TRP A 8 -12.12 9.72 7.56
CA TRP A 8 -13.22 9.38 6.65
C TRP A 8 -13.77 10.59 5.88
N LEU A 9 -13.88 11.75 6.54
CA LEU A 9 -14.49 12.95 5.94
C LEU A 9 -13.58 13.67 4.92
N TYR A 10 -12.27 13.36 4.89
CA TYR A 10 -11.32 14.10 4.05
C TYR A 10 -10.60 13.30 2.97
N ASN A 11 -10.41 11.98 3.11
CA ASN A 11 -9.81 11.17 2.04
C ASN A 11 -10.02 9.66 2.30
N PRO A 12 -11.22 9.11 2.00
CA PRO A 12 -11.48 7.68 2.15
C PRO A 12 -10.46 6.82 1.39
N VAL A 13 -9.97 7.33 0.26
CA VAL A 13 -8.92 6.70 -0.57
C VAL A 13 -7.65 6.44 0.22
N PHE A 14 -7.20 7.34 1.08
CA PHE A 14 -5.98 7.16 1.88
C PHE A 14 -6.09 5.97 2.84
N LEU A 15 -7.25 5.78 3.48
CA LEU A 15 -7.49 4.67 4.40
C LEU A 15 -7.47 3.32 3.67
N PHE A 16 -8.20 3.20 2.56
CA PHE A 16 -8.20 1.98 1.75
C PHE A 16 -6.82 1.66 1.19
N SER A 17 -6.09 2.69 0.76
CA SER A 17 -4.74 2.55 0.22
C SER A 17 -3.74 2.11 1.31
N SER A 18 -3.89 2.61 2.54
CA SER A 18 -3.07 2.20 3.68
C SER A 18 -3.39 0.78 4.13
N LEU A 19 -4.66 0.38 4.09
CA LEU A 19 -5.10 -1.00 4.33
C LEU A 19 -4.54 -1.95 3.26
N LEU A 20 -4.56 -1.56 1.99
CA LEU A 20 -3.91 -2.31 0.92
C LEU A 20 -2.40 -2.43 1.15
N ALA A 21 -1.73 -1.37 1.60
CA ALA A 21 -0.29 -1.40 1.90
C ALA A 21 0.08 -2.43 2.99
N LEU A 22 -0.84 -2.80 3.88
CA LEU A 22 -0.60 -3.88 4.85
C LEU A 22 -0.42 -5.25 4.18
N LEU A 23 -0.91 -5.44 2.95
CA LEU A 23 -0.73 -6.69 2.17
C LEU A 23 0.71 -6.91 1.71
N ILE A 24 1.57 -5.87 1.76
CA ILE A 24 3.00 -6.01 1.48
C ILE A 24 3.65 -7.02 2.42
N ALA A 25 3.32 -6.98 3.72
CA ALA A 25 3.90 -7.86 4.73
C ALA A 25 3.61 -9.35 4.47
N PRO A 26 2.34 -9.80 4.34
CA PRO A 26 2.05 -11.20 4.02
C PRO A 26 2.54 -11.58 2.62
N GLY A 27 2.48 -10.69 1.64
CA GLY A 27 3.04 -10.96 0.30
C GLY A 27 4.54 -11.21 0.33
N ALA A 28 5.30 -10.39 1.07
CA ALA A 28 6.74 -10.54 1.24
C ALA A 28 7.11 -11.82 2.01
N ILE A 29 6.37 -12.17 3.06
CA ILE A 29 6.59 -13.41 3.83
C ILE A 29 6.43 -14.63 2.92
N ILE A 30 5.35 -14.70 2.14
CA ILE A 30 5.09 -15.82 1.23
C ILE A 30 6.19 -15.90 0.16
N LEU A 31 6.60 -14.77 -0.42
CA LEU A 31 7.69 -14.76 -1.40
C LEU A 31 9.02 -15.21 -0.81
N LEU A 32 9.37 -14.77 0.40
CA LEU A 32 10.59 -15.20 1.10
C LEU A 32 10.56 -16.69 1.41
N GLU A 33 9.42 -17.21 1.86
CA GLU A 33 9.23 -18.64 2.11
C GLU A 33 9.41 -19.44 0.81
N GLN A 34 8.75 -19.04 -0.29
CA GLN A 34 8.88 -19.71 -1.58
C GLN A 34 10.31 -19.66 -2.14
N PHE A 35 11.02 -18.54 -1.92
CA PHE A 35 12.42 -18.42 -2.32
C PHE A 35 13.33 -19.34 -1.49
N THR A 36 13.07 -19.42 -0.18
CA THR A 36 13.80 -20.30 0.74
C THR A 36 13.56 -21.76 0.40
N LEU A 37 12.31 -22.14 0.12
CA LEU A 37 11.93 -23.49 -0.32
C LEU A 37 12.64 -23.87 -1.62
N ARG A 38 12.65 -22.95 -2.60
CA ARG A 38 13.35 -23.17 -3.86
C ARG A 38 14.87 -23.32 -3.67
N TYR A 39 15.46 -22.56 -2.76
CA TYR A 39 16.89 -22.58 -2.49
C TYR A 39 17.33 -23.87 -1.76
N LEU A 40 16.57 -24.30 -0.74
CA LEU A 40 16.94 -25.44 0.11
C LEU A 40 16.49 -26.79 -0.46
N TYR A 41 15.30 -26.86 -1.05
CA TYR A 41 14.66 -28.12 -1.47
C TYR A 41 14.58 -28.27 -2.99
N GLY A 42 15.16 -27.33 -3.74
CA GLY A 42 15.23 -27.39 -5.19
C GLY A 42 13.86 -27.20 -5.87
N ALA A 43 13.73 -27.75 -7.08
CA ALA A 43 12.60 -27.43 -7.94
C ALA A 43 11.28 -28.10 -7.56
N GLU A 44 11.33 -29.21 -6.85
CA GLU A 44 10.16 -30.05 -6.55
C GLU A 44 9.31 -29.49 -5.41
N ALA A 45 9.92 -28.75 -4.46
CA ALA A 45 9.21 -28.10 -3.36
C ALA A 45 8.67 -26.71 -3.72
N TRP A 46 9.00 -26.20 -4.92
CA TRP A 46 8.60 -24.87 -5.36
C TRP A 46 7.20 -24.89 -5.96
N SER A 47 6.28 -24.11 -5.39
CA SER A 47 4.94 -23.98 -5.93
C SER A 47 4.79 -22.68 -6.72
N LEU A 48 4.50 -22.83 -8.02
CA LEU A 48 4.20 -21.71 -8.90
C LEU A 48 2.99 -20.91 -8.39
N GLY A 49 1.97 -21.59 -7.86
CA GLY A 49 0.73 -20.97 -7.38
C GLY A 49 0.96 -20.08 -6.15
N TRP A 50 1.69 -20.58 -5.15
CA TRP A 50 2.01 -19.79 -3.95
C TRP A 50 2.94 -18.61 -4.27
N SER A 51 3.88 -18.80 -5.19
CA SER A 51 4.75 -17.72 -5.66
C SER A 51 3.95 -16.61 -6.34
N TRP A 52 3.00 -16.97 -7.20
CA TRP A 52 2.09 -16.01 -7.85
C TRP A 52 1.20 -15.28 -6.83
N LEU A 53 0.65 -16.00 -5.85
CA LEU A 53 -0.17 -15.39 -4.79
C LEU A 53 0.63 -14.38 -3.97
N GLY A 54 1.85 -14.74 -3.55
CA GLY A 54 2.76 -13.84 -2.85
C GLY A 54 3.10 -12.60 -3.69
N LEU A 55 3.35 -12.79 -4.99
CA LEU A 55 3.67 -11.71 -5.92
C LEU A 55 2.49 -10.74 -6.11
N VAL A 56 1.27 -11.26 -6.32
CA VAL A 56 0.06 -10.43 -6.47
C VAL A 56 -0.22 -9.65 -5.19
N LEU A 57 -0.12 -10.27 -4.02
CA LEU A 57 -0.28 -9.59 -2.73
C LEU A 57 0.75 -8.48 -2.54
N PHE A 58 2.02 -8.77 -2.85
CA PHE A 58 3.10 -7.82 -2.72
C PHE A 58 2.92 -6.62 -3.66
N VAL A 59 2.62 -6.87 -4.94
CA VAL A 59 2.36 -5.82 -5.94
C VAL A 59 1.13 -5.00 -5.56
N ALA A 60 0.02 -5.64 -5.18
CA ALA A 60 -1.19 -4.95 -4.76
C ALA A 60 -0.95 -4.05 -3.54
N GLY A 61 -0.16 -4.53 -2.57
CA GLY A 61 0.22 -3.72 -1.43
C GLY A 61 1.11 -2.52 -1.81
N LEU A 62 2.05 -2.72 -2.74
CA LEU A 62 2.93 -1.66 -3.23
C LEU A 62 2.15 -0.58 -4.01
N GLN A 63 1.14 -0.99 -4.77
CA GLN A 63 0.18 -0.08 -5.40
C GLN A 63 -0.64 0.68 -4.36
N GLY A 64 -1.10 0.01 -3.30
CA GLY A 64 -1.74 0.65 -2.15
C GLY A 64 -0.87 1.75 -1.53
N LEU A 65 0.41 1.48 -1.30
CA LEU A 65 1.34 2.47 -0.75
C LEU A 65 1.54 3.68 -1.70
N THR A 66 1.58 3.42 -3.01
CA THR A 66 1.71 4.46 -4.04
C THR A 66 0.49 5.39 -4.02
N ILE A 67 -0.72 4.83 -4.03
CA ILE A 67 -1.97 5.60 -4.01
C ILE A 67 -2.11 6.38 -2.71
N ALA A 68 -1.72 5.78 -1.57
CA ALA A 68 -1.71 6.47 -0.28
C ALA A 68 -0.80 7.71 -0.31
N THR A 69 0.38 7.57 -0.90
CA THR A 69 1.35 8.66 -1.05
C THR A 69 0.82 9.77 -1.97
N ILE A 70 0.24 9.42 -3.11
CA ILE A 70 -0.37 10.38 -4.05
C ILE A 70 -1.50 11.15 -3.34
N SER A 71 -2.38 10.46 -2.62
CA SER A 71 -3.48 11.07 -1.86
C SER A 71 -2.97 12.08 -0.82
N LEU A 72 -1.88 11.75 -0.12
CA LEU A 72 -1.25 12.67 0.84
C LEU A 72 -0.64 13.91 0.16
N ILE A 73 0.06 13.73 -0.96
CA ILE A 73 0.67 14.84 -1.70
C ILE A 73 -0.41 15.76 -2.25
N LEU A 74 -1.47 15.22 -2.83
CA LEU A 74 -2.59 15.98 -3.37
C LEU A 74 -3.21 16.88 -2.28
N LYS A 75 -3.48 16.31 -1.10
CA LYS A 75 -4.02 17.06 0.04
C LYS A 75 -3.04 18.10 0.61
N ARG A 76 -1.73 17.90 0.46
CA ARG A 76 -0.73 18.94 0.79
C ARG A 76 -0.76 20.07 -0.23
N MET A 77 -0.94 19.77 -1.51
CA MET A 77 -1.05 20.77 -2.57
C MET A 77 -2.33 21.60 -2.45
N GLU A 78 -3.49 20.98 -2.22
CA GLU A 78 -4.75 21.68 -1.98
C GLU A 78 -4.62 22.73 -0.87
N ARG A 79 -4.03 22.35 0.27
CA ARG A 79 -3.80 23.26 1.39
C ARG A 79 -2.82 24.39 1.08
N ARG A 80 -1.81 24.16 0.22
CA ARG A 80 -0.90 25.20 -0.24
C ARG A 80 -1.62 26.21 -1.14
N ILE A 81 -2.45 25.72 -2.06
CA ILE A 81 -3.22 26.57 -2.99
C ILE A 81 -4.20 27.46 -2.22
N ILE A 82 -4.95 26.91 -1.26
CA ILE A 82 -5.89 27.68 -0.43
C ILE A 82 -5.17 28.81 0.31
N ARG A 83 -4.03 28.52 0.97
CA ARG A 83 -3.25 29.56 1.66
C ARG A 83 -2.75 30.67 0.73
N ILE A 84 -2.36 30.32 -0.49
CA ILE A 84 -1.91 31.30 -1.49
C ILE A 84 -3.08 32.18 -1.94
N ILE A 85 -4.28 31.63 -2.06
CA ILE A 85 -5.49 32.36 -2.45
C ILE A 85 -5.94 33.29 -1.30
N GLU A 86 -5.98 32.78 -0.07
CA GLU A 86 -6.35 33.57 1.13
C GLU A 86 -5.35 34.71 1.40
N GLY A 87 -4.04 34.50 1.21
CA GLY A 87 -3.04 35.55 1.35
C GLY A 87 -3.01 36.59 0.23
N ARG A 88 -3.82 36.41 -0.82
CA ARG A 88 -3.96 37.34 -1.95
C ARG A 88 -5.18 38.25 -1.84
N MET A 89 -6.13 37.94 -0.95
CA MET A 89 -7.29 38.77 -0.62
C MET A 89 -6.99 39.60 0.62
#